data_AF-V6S6K9-F1
#
_entry.id   AF-V6S6K9-F1
#
_cell.length_a   1.000
_cell.length_b   1.000
_cell.length_c   1.000
_cell.angle_alpha   90.00
_cell.angle_beta   90.00
_cell.angle_gamma   90.00
#
_symmetry.space_group_name_H-M   'P 1'
#
loop_
_entity.id
_entity.type
_entity.pdbx_description
1 polymer ?
#
loop_
_entity_poly.entity_id
_entity_poly.type
_entity_poly.pdbx_seq_one_letter_code
_entity_poly.pdbx_strand_id
1 'polypeptide(L)'
;MKKITILLVVLMSLFSVNKTVAQSEPFIGQIAVVAFNYAPQGWAKCEGQLLPIAQNQALFALLGTTYGGDGMTTFALPDLRGRVPMGDGNGPGLTPRVLGEKSGSETNTLTIAQMPMHNHTVNASTVDGDQNVPTGSIPANTKALDKEYTASAANTTMSPSMIGVSGGSQPVNNIQPYTTLTYIIALQGVWPTRP
;
A
#
# COMPACT_ATOMS: atom_id res chain seq x y z
N MET A 1 31.33 4.23 -63.04
CA MET A 1 31.71 4.25 -61.61
C MET A 1 30.68 4.92 -60.68
N LYS A 2 29.66 5.66 -61.16
CA LYS A 2 28.65 6.32 -60.30
C LYS A 2 27.46 5.44 -59.84
N LYS A 3 27.30 4.23 -60.38
CA LYS A 3 26.17 3.33 -60.04
C LYS A 3 26.41 2.40 -58.84
N ILE A 4 27.68 2.22 -58.43
CA ILE A 4 28.04 1.31 -57.32
C ILE A 4 27.90 2.00 -55.96
N THR A 5 28.07 3.32 -55.89
CA THR A 5 28.00 4.09 -54.64
C THR A 5 26.57 4.24 -54.10
N ILE A 6 25.56 4.29 -54.99
CA ILE A 6 24.15 4.41 -54.57
C ILE A 6 23.62 3.09 -53.98
N LEU A 7 24.14 1.94 -54.44
CA LEU A 7 23.75 0.64 -53.90
C LEU A 7 24.27 0.41 -52.48
N LEU A 8 25.42 1.00 -52.12
CA LEU A 8 26.02 0.89 -50.79
C LEU A 8 25.29 1.73 -49.74
N VAL A 9 24.78 2.92 -50.12
CA VAL A 9 24.02 3.80 -49.23
C VAL A 9 22.62 3.25 -48.93
N VAL A 10 21.99 2.60 -49.92
CA VAL A 10 20.66 1.96 -49.75
C VAL A 10 20.76 0.67 -48.90
N LEU A 11 21.89 -0.05 -48.96
CA LEU A 11 22.11 -1.24 -48.13
C LEU A 11 22.35 -0.90 -46.64
N MET A 12 22.87 0.30 -46.34
CA MET A 12 23.12 0.76 -44.97
C MET A 12 21.84 1.26 -44.27
N SER A 13 20.84 1.74 -45.03
CA SER A 13 19.51 2.12 -44.51
C SER A 13 18.58 0.94 -44.22
N LEU A 14 18.91 -0.28 -44.66
CA LEU A 14 18.10 -1.49 -44.42
C LEU A 14 18.44 -2.23 -43.11
N PHE A 15 19.41 -1.74 -42.34
CA PHE A 15 19.81 -2.31 -41.05
C PHE A 15 19.42 -1.44 -39.84
N SER A 16 18.41 -0.56 -39.97
CA SER A 16 17.69 -0.14 -38.77
C SER A 16 16.83 -1.30 -38.30
N VAL A 17 17.44 -2.17 -37.48
CA VAL A 17 16.66 -3.02 -36.59
C VAL A 17 15.90 -2.03 -35.72
N ASN A 18 14.62 -1.81 -36.03
CA ASN A 18 13.68 -1.19 -35.11
C ASN A 18 13.62 -2.13 -33.91
N LYS A 19 14.55 -1.97 -32.95
CA LYS A 19 14.49 -2.69 -31.69
C LYS A 19 13.22 -2.19 -31.03
N THR A 20 12.22 -3.06 -30.89
CA THR A 20 11.00 -2.75 -30.15
C THR A 20 11.37 -2.64 -28.68
N VAL A 21 11.76 -1.44 -28.28
CA VAL A 21 12.07 -1.04 -26.90
C VAL A 21 10.86 -0.29 -26.34
N ALA A 22 10.66 -0.34 -25.02
CA ALA A 22 9.53 0.37 -24.40
C ALA A 22 9.62 1.91 -24.57
N GLN A 23 10.83 2.45 -24.72
CA GLN A 23 11.14 3.86 -24.97
C GLN A 23 12.42 3.92 -25.82
N SER A 24 12.56 4.89 -26.73
CA SER A 24 13.72 4.94 -27.65
C SER A 24 15.05 5.20 -26.92
N GLU A 25 15.02 6.06 -25.89
CA GLU A 25 16.19 6.43 -25.08
C GLU A 25 15.78 6.49 -23.59
N PRO A 26 15.64 5.34 -22.90
CA PRO A 26 15.41 5.34 -21.46
C PRO A 26 16.72 5.60 -20.71
N PHE A 27 16.62 6.15 -19.50
CA PHE A 27 17.74 6.07 -18.58
C PHE A 27 17.89 4.65 -18.03
N ILE A 28 19.12 4.18 -17.83
CA ILE A 28 19.36 2.92 -17.10
C ILE A 28 18.73 3.03 -15.71
N GLY A 29 17.96 2.02 -15.31
CA GLY A 29 17.24 2.03 -14.03
C GLY A 29 15.91 2.81 -14.03
N GLN A 30 15.52 3.42 -15.15
CA GLN A 30 14.20 4.04 -15.29
C GLN A 30 13.10 2.98 -15.14
N ILE A 31 12.11 3.27 -14.30
CA ILE A 31 10.90 2.46 -14.18
C ILE A 31 9.82 3.04 -15.10
N ALA A 32 9.13 2.15 -15.83
CA ALA A 32 7.98 2.49 -16.66
C ALA A 32 6.79 1.58 -16.31
N VAL A 33 5.58 2.10 -16.54
CA VAL A 33 4.33 1.37 -16.34
C VAL A 33 3.73 1.03 -17.70
N VAL A 34 3.36 -0.23 -17.88
CA VAL A 34 2.83 -0.74 -19.15
C VAL A 34 1.59 -1.60 -18.94
N ALA A 35 0.67 -1.58 -19.90
CA ALA A 35 -0.59 -2.33 -19.84
C ALA A 35 -0.47 -3.80 -20.28
N PHE A 36 0.63 -4.18 -20.93
CA PHE A 36 0.92 -5.57 -21.30
C PHE A 36 1.66 -6.31 -20.16
N ASN A 37 1.72 -7.63 -20.24
CA ASN A 37 2.17 -8.51 -19.15
C ASN A 37 3.61 -9.05 -19.29
N TYR A 38 4.45 -8.43 -20.12
CA TYR A 38 5.83 -8.86 -20.37
C TYR A 38 6.80 -7.66 -20.34
N ALA A 39 8.10 -7.94 -20.19
CA ALA A 39 9.16 -6.94 -20.35
C ALA A 39 9.75 -7.04 -21.76
N PRO A 40 9.80 -5.94 -22.55
CA PRO A 40 10.46 -5.93 -23.85
C PRO A 40 11.98 -6.14 -23.73
N GLN A 41 12.66 -6.36 -24.86
CA GLN A 41 14.12 -6.47 -24.86
C GLN A 41 14.79 -5.22 -24.26
N GLY A 42 15.81 -5.42 -23.42
CA GLY A 42 16.48 -4.35 -22.69
C GLY A 42 15.77 -3.91 -21.41
N TRP A 43 14.64 -4.55 -21.07
CA TRP A 43 13.88 -4.29 -19.85
C TRP A 43 13.71 -5.58 -19.05
N ALA A 44 13.40 -5.44 -17.76
CA ALA A 44 12.96 -6.52 -16.91
C ALA A 44 11.74 -6.09 -16.09
N LYS A 45 10.93 -7.03 -15.62
CA LYS A 45 9.82 -6.69 -14.72
C LYS A 45 10.33 -6.32 -13.33
N CYS A 46 9.63 -5.45 -12.61
CA CYS A 46 9.94 -5.13 -11.21
C CYS A 46 9.34 -6.18 -10.26
N GLU A 47 9.87 -7.41 -10.29
CA GLU A 47 9.39 -8.55 -9.49
C GLU A 47 10.41 -9.03 -8.45
N GLY A 48 11.43 -8.22 -8.15
CA GLY A 48 12.43 -8.54 -7.12
C GLY A 48 13.49 -9.57 -7.54
N GLN A 49 13.64 -9.90 -8.83
CA GLN A 49 14.65 -10.87 -9.25
C GLN A 49 16.08 -10.41 -8.93
N LEU A 50 16.93 -11.39 -8.57
CA LEU A 50 18.38 -11.21 -8.46
C LEU A 50 19.03 -11.26 -9.83
N LEU A 51 19.85 -10.28 -10.14
CA LEU A 51 20.62 -10.20 -11.38
C LEU A 51 22.13 -10.29 -11.09
N PRO A 52 22.90 -10.96 -11.96
CA PRO A 52 24.35 -11.00 -11.83
C PRO A 52 24.95 -9.62 -12.09
N ILE A 53 25.78 -9.15 -11.16
CA ILE A 53 26.49 -7.86 -11.26
C ILE A 53 27.39 -7.84 -12.51
N ALA A 54 28.06 -8.96 -12.81
CA ALA A 54 28.98 -9.08 -13.94
C ALA A 54 28.36 -8.72 -15.30
N GLN A 55 27.05 -8.92 -15.47
CA GLN A 55 26.33 -8.63 -16.73
C GLN A 55 25.55 -7.31 -16.67
N ASN A 56 25.42 -6.69 -15.50
CA ASN A 56 24.57 -5.52 -15.26
C ASN A 56 25.29 -4.45 -14.45
N GLN A 57 26.59 -4.28 -14.68
CA GLN A 57 27.46 -3.40 -13.89
C GLN A 57 26.94 -1.96 -13.83
N ALA A 58 26.44 -1.42 -14.95
CA ALA A 58 25.88 -0.08 -15.00
C ALA A 58 24.62 0.06 -14.13
N LEU A 59 23.69 -0.89 -14.22
CA LEU A 59 22.49 -0.86 -13.39
C LEU A 59 22.82 -1.03 -11.91
N PHE A 60 23.77 -1.92 -11.57
CA PHE A 60 24.25 -2.11 -10.21
C PHE A 60 24.90 -0.83 -9.65
N ALA A 61 25.68 -0.10 -10.46
CA ALA A 61 26.29 1.16 -10.03
C ALA A 61 25.24 2.24 -9.67
N LEU A 62 24.01 2.14 -10.17
CA LEU A 62 22.90 3.03 -9.82
C LEU A 62 22.09 2.52 -8.62
N LEU A 63 21.74 1.23 -8.60
CA LEU A 63 20.81 0.68 -7.60
C LEU A 63 21.51 0.14 -6.34
N GLY A 64 22.79 -0.23 -6.45
CA GLY A 64 23.52 -0.94 -5.40
C GLY A 64 22.75 -2.16 -4.91
N THR A 65 22.68 -2.31 -3.59
CA THR A 65 21.92 -3.37 -2.90
C THR A 65 20.62 -2.86 -2.27
N THR A 66 20.13 -1.67 -2.67
CA THR A 66 18.93 -1.04 -2.10
C THR A 66 17.72 -1.97 -2.06
N TYR A 67 17.57 -2.85 -3.05
CA TYR A 67 16.45 -3.79 -3.14
C TYR A 67 16.81 -5.23 -2.74
N GLY A 68 18.07 -5.49 -2.35
CA GLY A 68 18.59 -6.80 -1.96
C GLY A 68 19.78 -7.28 -2.81
N GLY A 69 20.14 -8.55 -2.61
CA GLY A 69 21.34 -9.18 -3.17
C GLY A 69 22.55 -9.10 -2.22
N ASP A 70 23.65 -9.74 -2.61
CA ASP A 70 24.87 -9.83 -1.79
C ASP A 70 25.85 -8.68 -2.04
N GLY A 71 25.65 -7.89 -3.10
CA GLY A 71 26.55 -6.79 -3.50
C GLY A 71 27.91 -7.25 -4.02
N MET A 72 28.13 -8.55 -4.16
CA MET A 72 29.38 -9.15 -4.63
C MET A 72 29.18 -9.85 -5.98
N THR A 73 28.18 -10.72 -6.05
CA THR A 73 27.84 -11.47 -7.26
C THR A 73 26.49 -11.03 -7.84
N THR A 74 25.57 -10.59 -6.99
CA THR A 74 24.20 -10.26 -7.34
C THR A 74 23.67 -9.01 -6.65
N PHE A 75 22.67 -8.41 -7.28
CA PHE A 75 21.82 -7.36 -6.71
C PHE A 75 20.38 -7.63 -7.12
N ALA A 76 19.42 -7.08 -6.39
CA ALA A 76 18.00 -7.25 -6.70
C ALA A 76 17.42 -6.04 -7.42
N LEU A 77 16.40 -6.29 -8.25
CA LEU A 77 15.51 -5.24 -8.76
C LEU A 77 14.43 -4.88 -7.73
N PRO A 78 13.73 -3.75 -7.89
CA PRO A 78 12.53 -3.46 -7.11
C PRO A 78 11.48 -4.57 -7.24
N ASP A 79 10.74 -4.85 -6.16
CA ASP A 79 9.56 -5.70 -6.19
C ASP A 79 8.32 -4.82 -5.98
N LEU A 80 7.57 -4.58 -7.06
CA LEU A 80 6.37 -3.73 -7.08
C LEU A 80 5.07 -4.54 -7.19
N ARG A 81 5.14 -5.87 -7.06
CA ARG A 81 3.94 -6.72 -7.07
C ARG A 81 3.10 -6.43 -5.81
N GLY A 82 1.82 -6.11 -5.99
CA GLY A 82 0.91 -5.77 -4.89
C GLY A 82 1.26 -4.48 -4.16
N ARG A 83 2.06 -3.59 -4.78
CA ARG A 83 2.55 -2.36 -4.12
C ARG A 83 2.28 -1.13 -4.97
N VAL A 84 2.07 -0.02 -4.27
CA VAL A 84 1.96 1.31 -4.87
C VAL A 84 3.31 2.02 -4.69
N PRO A 85 3.97 2.49 -5.77
CA PRO A 85 5.18 3.30 -5.65
C PRO A 85 4.91 4.59 -4.87
N MET A 86 5.79 4.92 -3.94
CA MET A 86 5.75 6.15 -3.13
C MET A 86 7.09 6.88 -3.29
N GLY A 87 7.05 8.21 -3.39
CA GLY A 87 8.27 9.01 -3.42
C GLY A 87 9.05 8.87 -2.11
N ASP A 88 10.37 8.76 -2.22
CA ASP A 88 11.26 8.84 -1.06
C ASP A 88 11.49 10.30 -0.63
N GLY A 89 11.98 10.47 0.58
CA GLY A 89 12.40 11.78 1.10
C GLY A 89 11.74 12.18 2.41
N ASN A 90 12.11 13.39 2.83
CA ASN A 90 11.72 14.00 4.09
C ASN A 90 11.22 15.42 3.81
N GLY A 91 10.19 15.87 4.52
CA GLY A 91 9.67 17.23 4.39
C GLY A 91 8.84 17.67 5.60
N PRO A 92 8.59 18.98 5.77
CA PRO A 92 7.75 19.47 6.87
C PRO A 92 6.37 18.82 6.86
N GLY A 93 5.99 18.18 7.96
CA GLY A 93 4.71 17.47 8.09
C GLY A 93 4.64 16.11 7.38
N LEU A 94 5.74 15.63 6.78
CA LEU A 94 5.80 14.32 6.16
C LEU A 94 6.51 13.32 7.07
N THR A 95 6.08 12.06 7.02
CA THR A 95 6.84 10.95 7.59
C THR A 95 8.06 10.68 6.70
N PRO A 96 9.28 10.62 7.24
CA PRO A 96 10.47 10.20 6.50
C PRO A 96 10.29 8.88 5.77
N ARG A 97 10.69 8.81 4.50
CA ARG A 97 10.71 7.58 3.70
C ARG A 97 12.06 7.40 3.05
N VAL A 98 12.65 6.22 3.20
CA VAL A 98 13.91 5.90 2.53
C VAL A 98 13.67 5.10 1.27
N LEU A 99 14.49 5.33 0.25
CA LEU A 99 14.39 4.59 -1.01
C LEU A 99 14.51 3.08 -0.77
N GLY A 100 13.59 2.30 -1.34
CA GLY A 100 13.54 0.85 -1.16
C GLY A 100 12.79 0.35 0.08
N GLU A 101 12.35 1.25 0.97
CA GLU A 101 11.54 0.89 2.12
C GLU A 101 10.20 0.25 1.71
N LYS A 102 9.85 -0.89 2.34
CA LYS A 102 8.57 -1.57 2.15
C LYS A 102 7.68 -1.29 3.36
N SER A 103 6.56 -0.61 3.13
CA SER A 103 5.61 -0.20 4.17
C SER A 103 4.17 -0.31 3.68
N GLY A 104 3.19 -0.12 4.57
CA GLY A 104 1.75 -0.22 4.31
C GLY A 104 1.12 -1.55 4.71
N SER A 105 -0.21 -1.59 4.69
CA SER A 105 -1.02 -2.80 4.96
C SER A 105 -2.27 -2.84 4.07
N GLU A 106 -2.57 -4.02 3.52
CA GLU A 106 -3.76 -4.28 2.70
C GLU A 106 -5.04 -4.32 3.54
N THR A 107 -4.94 -4.75 4.79
CA THR A 107 -6.05 -4.78 5.76
C THR A 107 -5.67 -4.06 7.03
N ASN A 108 -6.64 -3.40 7.66
CA ASN A 108 -6.48 -2.89 9.01
C ASN A 108 -7.48 -3.57 9.95
N THR A 109 -7.01 -4.15 11.05
CA THR A 109 -7.89 -4.70 12.07
C THR A 109 -8.38 -3.56 12.95
N LEU A 110 -9.70 -3.33 12.98
CA LEU A 110 -10.29 -2.32 13.86
C LEU A 110 -10.52 -2.91 15.25
N THR A 111 -9.65 -2.56 16.18
CA THR A 111 -9.78 -2.85 17.61
C THR A 111 -10.72 -1.85 18.29
N ILE A 112 -11.21 -2.20 19.49
CA ILE A 112 -12.01 -1.28 20.31
C ILE A 112 -11.26 0.04 20.57
N ALA A 113 -9.94 0.00 20.73
CA ALA A 113 -9.11 1.19 20.93
C ALA A 113 -9.03 2.11 19.70
N GLN A 114 -9.41 1.63 18.51
CA GLN A 114 -9.48 2.43 17.28
C GLN A 114 -10.89 3.01 17.03
N MET A 115 -11.86 2.76 17.91
CA MET A 115 -13.17 3.42 17.85
C MET A 115 -13.15 4.73 18.65
N PRO A 116 -13.91 5.77 18.22
CA PRO A 116 -14.12 6.94 19.04
C PRO A 116 -14.66 6.58 20.42
N MET A 117 -14.17 7.28 21.44
CA MET A 117 -14.71 7.16 22.80
C MET A 117 -16.20 7.49 22.78
N HIS A 118 -17.03 6.57 23.24
CA HIS A 118 -18.46 6.72 23.35
C HIS A 118 -18.94 6.10 24.66
N ASN A 119 -20.13 6.50 25.11
CA ASN A 119 -20.77 5.94 26.29
C ASN A 119 -22.20 5.49 25.95
N HIS A 120 -22.74 4.62 26.81
CA HIS A 120 -24.15 4.28 26.81
C HIS A 120 -24.72 4.70 28.16
N THR A 121 -25.55 5.74 28.16
CA THR A 121 -26.27 6.14 29.37
C THR A 121 -27.51 5.27 29.50
N VAL A 122 -27.66 4.59 30.64
CA VAL A 122 -28.90 3.89 30.99
C VAL A 122 -29.82 4.90 31.67
N ASN A 123 -30.93 5.23 31.03
CA ASN A 123 -31.98 6.03 31.65
C ASN A 123 -32.95 5.11 32.37
N ALA A 124 -33.39 5.53 33.56
CA ALA A 124 -34.38 4.82 34.35
C ALA A 124 -35.33 5.81 35.02
N SER A 125 -36.51 5.32 35.38
CA SER A 125 -37.55 6.10 36.05
C SER A 125 -37.60 5.82 37.54
N THR A 126 -37.82 6.86 38.34
CA THR A 126 -38.07 6.75 39.78
C THR A 126 -39.55 6.44 40.11
N VAL A 127 -40.45 6.55 39.12
CA VAL A 127 -41.85 6.15 39.30
C VAL A 127 -42.01 4.64 39.16
N ASP A 128 -43.12 4.11 39.68
CA ASP A 128 -43.44 2.70 39.58
C ASP A 128 -43.81 2.36 38.11
N GLY A 129 -43.33 1.22 37.62
CA GLY A 129 -43.58 0.79 36.24
C GLY A 129 -45.06 0.52 35.97
N ASP A 130 -45.55 0.96 34.81
CA ASP A 130 -46.94 0.82 34.38
C ASP A 130 -47.12 -0.17 33.21
N GLN A 131 -46.02 -0.71 32.69
CA GLN A 131 -45.95 -1.61 31.54
C GLN A 131 -45.00 -2.77 31.82
N ASN A 132 -45.36 -3.98 31.35
CA ASN A 132 -44.47 -5.15 31.36
C ASN A 132 -43.91 -5.44 29.95
N VAL A 133 -43.51 -4.37 29.23
CA VAL A 133 -42.89 -4.47 27.91
C VAL A 133 -41.62 -3.62 27.84
N PRO A 134 -40.47 -4.18 27.43
CA PRO A 134 -39.21 -3.43 27.37
C PRO A 134 -39.09 -2.53 26.13
N THR A 135 -39.77 -2.85 25.02
CA THR A 135 -39.66 -2.10 23.78
C THR A 135 -40.24 -0.70 23.91
N GLY A 136 -39.39 0.33 23.71
CA GLY A 136 -39.80 1.74 23.83
C GLY A 136 -39.96 2.24 25.27
N SER A 137 -39.71 1.38 26.26
CA SER A 137 -39.81 1.69 27.69
C SER A 137 -38.42 1.85 28.32
N ILE A 138 -38.37 2.48 29.48
CA ILE A 138 -37.17 2.51 30.34
C ILE A 138 -37.40 1.67 31.59
N PRO A 139 -36.36 1.11 32.21
CA PRO A 139 -36.47 0.50 33.52
C PRO A 139 -37.09 1.48 34.53
N ALA A 140 -37.98 0.97 35.37
CA ALA A 140 -38.71 1.73 36.38
C ALA A 140 -38.73 0.94 37.70
N ASN A 141 -39.15 1.59 38.78
CA ASN A 141 -39.24 0.91 40.08
C ASN A 141 -40.35 -0.14 40.09
N THR A 142 -40.16 -1.21 40.87
CA THR A 142 -41.14 -2.31 40.88
C THR A 142 -42.25 -2.11 41.91
N LYS A 143 -41.99 -1.50 43.08
CA LYS A 143 -42.96 -1.20 44.16
C LYS A 143 -42.49 -0.07 45.10
N ALA A 144 -43.36 0.37 46.01
CA ALA A 144 -43.09 1.49 46.93
C ALA A 144 -41.99 1.26 47.99
N LEU A 145 -41.73 0.00 48.40
CA LEU A 145 -40.84 -0.30 49.54
C LEU A 145 -39.40 -0.62 49.15
N ASP A 146 -39.15 -1.02 47.91
CA ASP A 146 -37.82 -1.26 47.35
C ASP A 146 -37.66 -0.36 46.12
N LYS A 147 -36.93 0.75 46.26
CA LYS A 147 -36.66 1.68 45.14
C LYS A 147 -35.35 1.29 44.48
N GLU A 148 -35.43 0.60 43.34
CA GLU A 148 -34.26 0.20 42.54
C GLU A 148 -33.55 1.40 41.88
N TYR A 149 -34.30 2.46 41.56
CA TYR A 149 -33.82 3.68 40.94
C TYR A 149 -34.18 4.91 41.78
N THR A 150 -33.21 5.79 42.00
CA THR A 150 -33.31 7.01 42.80
C THR A 150 -32.43 8.13 42.24
N ALA A 151 -32.73 9.38 42.59
CA ALA A 151 -31.88 10.54 42.30
C ALA A 151 -30.75 10.73 43.33
N SER A 152 -30.67 9.89 44.37
CA SER A 152 -29.57 9.89 45.33
C SER A 152 -28.22 9.58 44.67
N ALA A 153 -27.13 9.96 45.32
CA ALA A 153 -25.79 9.65 44.84
C ALA A 153 -25.62 8.14 44.61
N ALA A 154 -25.01 7.78 43.46
CA ALA A 154 -24.71 6.40 43.14
C ALA A 154 -23.84 5.78 44.24
N ASN A 155 -24.29 4.64 44.76
CA ASN A 155 -23.61 3.91 45.83
C ASN A 155 -22.95 2.62 45.34
N THR A 156 -23.14 2.25 44.07
CA THR A 156 -22.54 1.09 43.42
C THR A 156 -22.52 1.26 41.90
N THR A 157 -21.71 0.45 41.22
CA THR A 157 -21.70 0.35 39.76
C THR A 157 -22.61 -0.80 39.33
N MET A 158 -23.44 -0.58 38.32
CA MET A 158 -24.22 -1.66 37.69
C MET A 158 -23.31 -2.75 37.14
N SER A 159 -23.80 -3.99 37.07
CA SER A 159 -23.05 -5.10 36.46
C SER A 159 -22.62 -4.73 35.03
N PRO A 160 -21.34 -4.90 34.66
CA PRO A 160 -20.89 -4.65 33.29
C PRO A 160 -21.66 -5.46 32.25
N SER A 161 -22.22 -6.62 32.61
CA SER A 161 -23.06 -7.44 31.72
C SER A 161 -24.37 -6.78 31.30
N MET A 162 -24.76 -5.66 31.93
CA MET A 162 -25.91 -4.85 31.51
C MET A 162 -25.69 -4.21 30.13
N ILE A 163 -24.43 -4.01 29.74
CA ILE A 163 -24.04 -3.43 28.45
C ILE A 163 -23.00 -4.38 27.83
N GLY A 164 -23.41 -5.11 26.79
CA GLY A 164 -22.49 -5.98 26.06
C GLY A 164 -21.39 -5.18 25.36
N VAL A 165 -20.19 -5.74 25.28
CA VAL A 165 -19.13 -5.19 24.43
C VAL A 165 -19.54 -5.39 22.97
N SER A 166 -19.53 -4.30 22.20
CA SER A 166 -19.72 -4.33 20.75
C SER A 166 -18.38 -4.11 20.04
N GLY A 167 -18.21 -4.74 18.88
CA GLY A 167 -16.97 -4.73 18.10
C GLY A 167 -16.42 -6.14 17.91
N GLY A 168 -16.22 -6.53 16.65
CA GLY A 168 -15.80 -7.89 16.29
C GLY A 168 -14.29 -8.06 16.07
N SER A 169 -13.49 -7.00 16.26
CA SER A 169 -12.07 -6.97 15.89
C SER A 169 -11.81 -7.53 14.49
N GLN A 170 -12.72 -7.26 13.55
CA GLN A 170 -12.64 -7.79 12.19
C GLN A 170 -11.73 -6.91 11.34
N PRO A 171 -10.93 -7.50 10.45
CA PRO A 171 -10.16 -6.75 9.48
C PRO A 171 -11.09 -6.04 8.50
N VAL A 172 -10.80 -4.78 8.20
CA VAL A 172 -11.41 -4.04 7.11
C VAL A 172 -10.41 -3.88 5.97
N ASN A 173 -10.93 -3.93 4.74
CA ASN A 173 -10.14 -3.65 3.55
C ASN A 173 -9.62 -2.22 3.60
N ASN A 174 -8.31 -2.06 3.40
CA ASN A 174 -7.63 -0.75 3.34
C ASN A 174 -7.12 -0.43 1.93
N ILE A 175 -7.45 -1.27 0.95
CA ILE A 175 -7.06 -1.06 -0.45
C ILE A 175 -8.09 -0.16 -1.13
N GLN A 176 -7.63 0.98 -1.66
CA GLN A 176 -8.41 1.87 -2.54
C GLN A 176 -8.76 1.18 -3.87
N PRO A 177 -9.80 1.60 -4.61
CA PRO A 177 -10.03 1.10 -5.97
C PRO A 177 -8.78 1.19 -6.85
N TYR A 178 -8.42 0.11 -7.53
CA TYR A 178 -7.18 0.04 -8.31
C TYR A 178 -7.34 -0.75 -9.61
N THR A 179 -6.39 -0.54 -10.52
CA THR A 179 -6.19 -1.36 -11.72
C THR A 179 -4.74 -1.79 -11.75
N THR A 180 -4.49 -3.07 -12.01
CA THR A 180 -3.13 -3.62 -12.03
C THR A 180 -2.49 -3.39 -13.39
N LEU A 181 -1.26 -2.88 -13.37
CA LEU A 181 -0.42 -2.69 -14.54
C LEU A 181 0.96 -3.31 -14.26
N THR A 182 1.72 -3.56 -15.32
CA THR A 182 3.07 -4.13 -15.17
C THR A 182 4.08 -3.01 -15.00
N TYR A 183 4.91 -3.13 -13.97
CA TYR A 183 6.09 -2.28 -13.81
C TYR A 183 7.30 -2.96 -14.45
N ILE A 184 8.01 -2.22 -15.30
CA ILE A 184 9.25 -2.66 -15.94
C ILE A 184 10.37 -1.65 -15.66
N ILE A 185 11.60 -2.14 -15.59
CA ILE A 185 12.81 -1.34 -15.38
C ILE A 185 13.80 -1.53 -16.52
N ALA A 186 14.40 -0.44 -17.00
CA ALA A 186 15.38 -0.47 -18.07
C ALA A 186 16.72 -1.05 -17.58
N LEU A 187 17.15 -2.16 -18.18
CA LEU A 187 18.47 -2.75 -17.94
C LEU A 187 19.56 -2.09 -18.79
N GLN A 188 19.17 -1.45 -19.90
CA GLN A 188 20.03 -0.79 -20.87
C GLN A 188 19.43 0.57 -21.22
N GLY A 189 20.27 1.55 -21.53
CA GLY A 189 19.82 2.93 -21.78
C GLY A 189 20.95 3.94 -21.65
N VAL A 190 20.58 5.21 -21.57
CA VAL A 190 21.50 6.33 -21.32
C VAL A 190 21.86 6.36 -19.82
N TRP A 191 23.12 6.64 -19.50
CA TRP A 191 23.53 6.83 -18.12
C TRP A 191 22.98 8.15 -17.57
N PRO A 192 22.27 8.16 -16.41
CA PRO A 192 21.79 9.39 -15.80
C PRO A 192 22.95 10.15 -15.14
N THR A 193 23.53 11.13 -15.85
CA THR A 193 24.59 11.98 -15.29
C THR A 193 24.03 12.92 -14.23
N ARG A 194 24.68 12.98 -13.07
CA ARG A 194 24.35 13.98 -12.05
C ARG A 194 24.81 15.36 -12.57
N PRO A 195 23.98 16.41 -12.45
CA PRO A 195 24.40 17.78 -12.76
C PRO A 195 25.52 18.25 -11.84
#